data_AF-A0A1S2P0J1-F1
#
_entry.id   AF-A0A1S2P0J1-F1
#
_cell.length_a   1.000
_cell.length_b   1.000
_cell.length_c   1.000
_cell.angle_alpha   90.00
_cell.angle_beta   90.00
_cell.angle_gamma   90.00
#
_symmetry.space_group_name_H-M   'P 1'
#
loop_
_entity.id
_entity.type
_entity.pdbx_description
1 polymer ?
#
loop_
_entity_poly.entity_id
_entity_poly.type
_entity_poly.pdbx_seq_one_letter_code
_entity_poly.pdbx_strand_id
1 'polypeptide(L)'
;MSSLLTESDLIHEAEVVWLENLEGLDYVRQALDKTRRRNTKPPYARDGRMVGYALLDEHASPDPDSGLYKRRVFFLLPHDRDSLPDGLYREGAPGEAVDPRTITPKKPGAKTPRSQSGSGSVVIATSAP
;
A
#
# COMPACT_ATOMS: atom_id res chain seq x y z
N MET A 1 2.60 12.73 -6.81
CA MET A 1 3.91 12.34 -6.23
C MET A 1 3.86 10.85 -5.93
N SER A 2 4.73 10.04 -6.55
CA SER A 2 4.78 8.56 -6.41
C SER A 2 5.58 8.14 -5.16
N SER A 3 5.16 7.03 -4.54
CA SER A 3 5.64 6.46 -3.28
C SER A 3 6.50 5.20 -3.49
N LEU A 4 7.58 5.37 -4.26
CA LEU A 4 8.65 4.39 -4.56
C LEU A 4 8.37 3.35 -5.66
N LEU A 5 7.12 3.10 -6.04
CA LEU A 5 6.80 2.14 -7.12
C LEU A 5 6.54 2.83 -8.46
N THR A 6 6.88 2.15 -9.54
CA THR A 6 6.62 2.58 -10.93
C THR A 6 5.49 1.75 -11.54
N GLU A 7 4.85 2.24 -12.61
CA GLU A 7 3.85 1.45 -13.34
C GLU A 7 4.43 0.16 -13.95
N SER A 8 5.70 0.20 -14.38
CA SER A 8 6.40 -0.99 -14.89
C SER A 8 6.53 -2.11 -13.86
N ASP A 9 6.63 -1.76 -12.57
CA ASP A 9 6.66 -2.76 -11.49
C ASP A 9 5.33 -3.51 -11.32
N LEU A 10 4.23 -2.93 -11.84
CA LEU A 10 2.86 -3.32 -11.55
C LEU A 10 2.08 -3.78 -12.79
N ILE A 11 2.70 -3.79 -13.97
CA ILE A 11 2.03 -4.01 -15.27
C ILE A 11 1.21 -5.31 -15.35
N HIS A 12 1.62 -6.32 -14.58
CA HIS A 12 0.98 -7.64 -14.53
C HIS A 12 -0.02 -7.81 -13.38
N GLU A 13 -0.34 -6.77 -12.62
CA GLU A 13 -1.37 -6.88 -11.59
C GLU A 13 -2.75 -7.07 -12.21
N ALA A 14 -3.44 -8.15 -11.83
CA ALA A 14 -4.81 -8.42 -12.26
C ALA A 14 -5.83 -7.80 -11.31
N GLU A 15 -5.63 -7.99 -10.01
CA GLU A 15 -6.59 -7.66 -8.96
C GLU A 15 -5.87 -7.31 -7.66
N VAL A 16 -6.45 -6.41 -6.86
CA VAL A 16 -6.04 -6.18 -5.48
C VAL A 16 -7.04 -6.81 -4.53
N VAL A 17 -6.55 -7.71 -3.68
CA VAL A 17 -7.34 -8.39 -2.64
C VAL A 17 -7.06 -7.74 -1.30
N TRP A 18 -8.13 -7.26 -0.65
CA TRP A 18 -8.10 -6.68 0.69
C TRP A 18 -8.50 -7.74 1.73
N LEU A 19 -7.75 -7.78 2.83
CA LEU A 19 -7.95 -8.74 3.93
C LEU A 19 -8.70 -8.13 5.12
N GLU A 20 -8.83 -6.81 5.17
CA GLU A 20 -9.55 -6.05 6.20
C GLU A 20 -10.23 -4.81 5.60
N ASN A 21 -11.11 -4.16 6.38
CA ASN A 21 -11.76 -2.91 5.97
C ASN A 21 -10.77 -1.74 6.00
N LEU A 22 -10.77 -0.92 4.94
CA LEU A 22 -9.84 0.18 4.73
C LEU A 22 -10.38 1.55 5.19
N GLU A 23 -11.67 1.65 5.55
CA GLU A 23 -12.30 2.95 5.82
C GLU A 23 -11.61 3.75 6.93
N GLY A 24 -11.11 3.06 7.96
CA GLY A 24 -10.38 3.66 9.08
C GLY A 24 -8.89 3.90 8.84
N LEU A 25 -8.34 3.42 7.71
CA LEU A 25 -6.91 3.51 7.44
C LEU A 25 -6.59 4.80 6.67
N ASP A 26 -5.83 5.70 7.30
CA ASP A 26 -5.33 6.91 6.64
C ASP A 26 -4.37 6.57 5.50
N TYR A 27 -3.51 5.56 5.71
CA TYR A 27 -2.58 5.03 4.72
C TYR A 27 -2.41 3.52 4.87
N VAL A 28 -1.86 2.89 3.83
CA VAL A 28 -1.21 1.57 3.90
C VAL A 28 0.20 1.69 3.33
N ARG A 29 1.14 0.88 3.80
CA ARG A 29 2.48 0.76 3.19
C ARG A 29 2.40 -0.21 2.03
N GLN A 30 3.11 0.08 0.93
CA GLN A 30 3.23 -0.83 -0.21
C GLN A 30 4.68 -1.27 -0.41
N ALA A 31 4.88 -2.53 -0.80
CA ALA A 31 6.19 -3.07 -1.17
C ALA A 31 6.03 -4.20 -2.20
N LEU A 32 7.12 -4.59 -2.87
CA LEU A 32 7.18 -5.80 -3.69
C LEU A 32 7.79 -6.95 -2.89
N ASP A 33 7.01 -8.01 -2.70
CA ASP A 33 7.49 -9.28 -2.15
C ASP A 33 7.81 -10.25 -3.28
N LYS A 34 8.87 -11.07 -3.10
CA LYS A 34 9.19 -12.18 -3.99
C LYS A 34 8.47 -13.44 -3.52
N THR A 35 7.65 -14.04 -4.37
CA THR A 35 6.79 -15.18 -4.01
C THR A 35 6.84 -16.29 -5.07
N ARG A 36 6.58 -17.54 -4.67
CA ARG A 36 6.58 -18.69 -5.61
C ARG A 36 5.32 -18.78 -6.48
N ARG A 37 4.21 -18.19 -6.03
CA ARG A 37 2.90 -18.32 -6.67
C ARG A 37 2.34 -16.94 -6.98
N ARG A 38 1.84 -16.77 -8.20
CA ARG A 38 1.34 -15.49 -8.71
C ARG A 38 -0.08 -15.14 -8.25
N ASN A 39 -0.88 -16.14 -7.88
CA ASN A 39 -2.34 -16.04 -7.76
C ASN A 39 -2.91 -16.54 -6.40
N THR A 40 -2.10 -16.58 -5.34
CA THR A 40 -2.54 -17.02 -4.00
C THR A 40 -2.16 -15.97 -2.95
N LYS A 41 -2.68 -16.07 -1.72
CA LYS A 41 -2.22 -15.21 -0.63
C LYS A 41 -0.70 -15.42 -0.41
N PRO A 42 0.13 -14.37 -0.51
CA PRO A 42 1.56 -14.47 -0.21
C PRO A 42 1.80 -14.93 1.25
N PRO A 43 2.85 -15.72 1.51
CA PRO A 43 3.38 -15.84 2.87
C PRO A 43 3.77 -14.45 3.38
N TYR A 44 3.54 -14.19 4.68
CA TYR A 44 3.85 -12.92 5.30
C TYR A 44 4.70 -13.16 6.55
N ALA A 45 5.91 -12.64 6.55
CA ALA A 45 6.90 -12.82 7.63
C ALA A 45 7.51 -11.49 8.10
N ARG A 46 6.90 -10.36 7.71
CA ARG A 46 7.28 -9.03 8.18
C ARG A 46 6.63 -8.79 9.55
N ASP A 47 7.20 -7.88 10.32
CA ASP A 47 6.53 -7.34 11.51
C ASP A 47 5.21 -6.66 11.12
N GLY A 48 4.27 -6.59 12.04
CA GLY A 48 2.93 -6.05 11.81
C GLY A 48 2.01 -7.02 11.06
N ARG A 49 1.15 -6.46 10.19
CA ARG A 49 0.09 -7.23 9.53
C ARG A 49 -0.06 -6.91 8.05
N MET A 50 -0.40 -7.93 7.26
CA MET A 50 -0.79 -7.79 5.87
C MET A 50 -2.24 -7.31 5.80
N VAL A 51 -2.44 -6.18 5.12
CA VAL A 51 -3.75 -5.55 4.87
C VAL A 51 -4.32 -5.99 3.53
N GLY A 52 -3.46 -6.27 2.55
CA GLY A 52 -3.87 -6.72 1.22
C GLY A 52 -2.69 -7.12 0.34
N TYR A 53 -2.99 -7.57 -0.88
CA TYR A 53 -1.98 -7.93 -1.87
C TYR A 53 -2.55 -7.90 -3.28
N ALA A 54 -1.66 -7.80 -4.28
CA ALA A 54 -2.02 -7.95 -5.68
C ALA A 54 -1.89 -9.41 -6.14
N LEU A 55 -2.87 -9.89 -6.90
CA LEU A 55 -2.78 -11.07 -7.75
C LEU A 55 -2.17 -10.64 -9.08
N LEU A 56 -1.36 -11.52 -9.69
CA LEU A 56 -0.83 -11.27 -11.03
C LEU A 56 -1.64 -12.02 -12.10
N ASP A 57 -1.69 -11.44 -13.29
CA ASP A 57 -2.27 -12.04 -14.49
C ASP A 57 -1.45 -13.23 -15.02
N GLU A 58 -1.96 -13.89 -16.06
CA GLU A 58 -1.30 -15.04 -16.69
C GLU A 58 -0.05 -14.68 -17.51
N HIS A 59 0.13 -13.41 -17.86
CA HIS A 59 1.29 -12.93 -18.60
C HIS A 59 2.47 -12.62 -17.68
N ALA A 60 2.24 -12.58 -16.36
CA ALA A 60 3.30 -12.44 -15.37
C ALA A 60 4.31 -13.59 -15.50
N SER A 61 5.59 -13.25 -15.64
CA SER A 61 6.70 -14.20 -15.65
C SER A 61 7.51 -14.10 -14.34
N PRO A 62 7.97 -15.23 -13.78
CA PRO A 62 8.87 -15.17 -12.64
C PRO A 62 10.22 -14.58 -13.07
N ASP A 63 10.90 -13.95 -12.11
CA ASP A 63 12.27 -13.49 -12.27
C ASP A 63 13.19 -14.66 -12.67
N PRO A 64 13.99 -14.54 -13.76
CA PRO A 64 14.72 -15.68 -14.31
C PRO A 64 15.80 -16.23 -13.37
N ASP A 65 16.37 -15.38 -12.52
CA ASP A 65 17.43 -15.78 -11.58
C ASP A 65 16.87 -16.49 -10.35
N SER A 66 15.74 -16.01 -9.81
CA SER A 66 15.17 -16.54 -8.57
C SER A 66 14.00 -17.52 -8.76
N GLY A 67 13.36 -17.53 -9.94
CA GLY A 67 12.11 -18.24 -10.18
C GLY A 67 10.92 -17.69 -9.39
N LEU A 68 11.03 -16.48 -8.84
CA LEU A 68 10.00 -15.86 -7.99
C LEU A 68 9.28 -14.71 -8.70
N TYR A 69 8.00 -14.56 -8.41
CA TYR A 69 7.18 -13.44 -8.85
C TYR A 69 7.32 -12.27 -7.89
N LYS A 70 7.54 -11.06 -8.42
CA LYS A 70 7.42 -9.81 -7.66
C LYS A 70 5.94 -9.44 -7.55
N ARG A 71 5.45 -9.26 -6.33
CA ARG A 71 4.03 -8.98 -6.07
C ARG A 71 3.89 -7.84 -5.09
N ARG A 72 3.02 -6.89 -5.42
CA ARG A 72 2.69 -5.81 -4.49
C ARG A 72 1.92 -6.35 -3.30
N VAL A 73 2.41 -6.00 -2.11
CA VAL A 73 1.76 -6.29 -0.83
C VAL A 73 1.49 -4.98 -0.10
N PHE A 74 0.39 -4.96 0.65
CA PHE A 74 -0.03 -3.83 1.47
C PHE A 74 -0.01 -4.24 2.93
N PHE A 75 0.57 -3.41 3.78
CA PHE A 75 0.78 -3.75 5.18
C PHE A 75 0.82 -2.53 6.10
N LEU A 76 0.72 -2.80 7.39
CA LEU A 76 0.90 -1.85 8.48
C LEU A 76 1.81 -2.46 9.54
N LEU A 77 2.71 -1.64 10.08
CA LEU A 77 3.62 -1.98 11.17
C LEU A 77 3.03 -1.54 12.52
N PRO A 78 3.47 -2.11 13.66
CA PRO A 78 2.92 -1.78 14.97
C PRO A 78 3.07 -0.32 15.40
N HIS A 79 3.98 0.42 14.75
CA HIS A 79 4.25 1.84 15.01
C HIS A 79 3.66 2.78 13.94
N ASP A 80 2.85 2.26 13.02
CA ASP A 80 2.08 3.09 12.09
C ASP A 80 0.94 3.83 12.80
N ARG A 81 0.46 4.90 12.16
CA ARG A 81 -0.54 5.82 12.72
C ARG A 81 -1.85 5.14 13.13
N ASP A 82 -2.21 4.02 12.50
CA ASP A 82 -3.42 3.28 12.85
C ASP A 82 -3.37 2.71 14.29
N SER A 83 -2.16 2.35 14.74
CA SER A 83 -1.91 1.76 16.05
C SER A 83 -1.36 2.78 17.05
N LEU A 84 -0.54 3.72 16.58
CA LEU A 84 0.07 4.80 17.38
C LEU A 84 -0.17 6.17 16.72
N PRO A 85 -1.39 6.75 16.85
CA PRO A 85 -1.76 8.00 16.17
C PRO A 85 -0.89 9.21 16.57
N ASP A 86 -0.46 9.26 17.84
CA ASP A 86 0.44 10.30 18.36
C ASP A 86 1.93 9.95 18.24
N GLY A 87 2.24 8.85 17.53
CA GLY A 87 3.59 8.31 17.39
C GLY A 87 4.43 8.96 16.29
N LEU A 88 5.44 8.23 15.82
CA LEU A 88 6.43 8.68 14.83
C LEU A 88 5.79 9.28 13.57
N TYR A 89 4.68 8.70 13.12
CA TYR A 89 4.01 9.11 11.90
C TYR A 89 2.80 10.02 12.13
N ARG A 90 2.76 10.75 13.25
CA ARG A 90 1.73 11.76 13.52
C ARG A 90 1.66 12.83 12.43
N GLU A 91 2.80 13.37 12.03
CA GLU A 91 2.88 14.54 11.13
C GLU A 91 3.02 14.19 9.64
N GLY A 92 3.59 13.04 9.34
CA GLY A 92 3.88 12.59 7.98
C GLY A 92 3.86 11.07 7.89
N ALA A 93 3.44 10.55 6.75
CA ALA A 93 3.42 9.11 6.52
C ALA A 93 4.75 8.58 5.96
N PRO A 94 5.08 7.29 6.18
CA PRO A 94 6.27 6.65 5.60
C PRO A 94 6.43 6.90 4.09
N GLY A 95 7.65 6.85 3.56
CA GLY A 95 7.93 7.15 2.15
C GLY A 95 7.12 6.28 1.16
N GLU A 96 6.96 5.01 1.48
CA GLU A 96 6.18 4.01 0.76
C GLU A 96 4.67 4.07 1.02
N ALA A 97 4.23 4.82 2.03
CA ALA A 97 2.83 4.86 2.42
C ALA A 97 1.97 5.62 1.41
N VAL A 98 0.80 5.07 1.10
CA VAL A 98 -0.18 5.55 0.12
C VAL A 98 -1.59 5.56 0.68
N ASP A 99 -2.46 6.40 0.12
CA ASP A 99 -3.88 6.38 0.44
C ASP A 99 -4.53 5.11 -0.16
N PRO A 100 -5.17 4.25 0.65
CA PRO A 100 -5.78 3.02 0.17
C PRO A 100 -6.83 3.26 -0.92
N ARG A 101 -7.49 4.42 -0.91
CA ARG A 101 -8.56 4.80 -1.86
C ARG A 101 -8.04 5.07 -3.27
N THR A 102 -6.72 5.25 -3.42
CA THR A 102 -6.09 5.52 -4.71
C THR A 102 -5.54 4.25 -5.38
N ILE A 103 -5.58 3.12 -4.67
CA ILE A 103 -4.97 1.88 -5.12
C ILE A 103 -5.86 1.24 -6.16
N THR A 104 -5.28 1.03 -7.34
CA THR A 104 -5.86 0.27 -8.44
C THR A 104 -4.78 -0.66 -9.01
N PRO A 105 -5.16 -1.81 -9.61
CA PRO A 105 -4.20 -2.64 -10.31
C PRO A 105 -3.41 -1.83 -11.34
N LYS A 106 -2.12 -2.16 -11.49
CA LYS A 106 -1.20 -1.58 -12.50
C LYS A 106 -0.81 -0.12 -12.29
N LYS A 107 -1.37 0.55 -11.27
CA LYS A 107 -1.04 1.94 -10.94
C LYS A 107 -0.44 2.05 -9.55
N PRO A 108 0.67 2.81 -9.39
CA PRO A 108 1.18 3.15 -8.07
C PRO A 108 0.10 3.87 -7.27
N GLY A 109 -0.03 3.51 -5.98
CA GLY A 109 -0.85 4.30 -5.07
C GLY A 109 -0.30 5.72 -4.93
N ALA A 110 -1.16 6.67 -4.61
CA ALA A 110 -0.79 8.07 -4.46
C ALA A 110 -0.75 8.48 -2.97
N LYS A 111 0.16 9.40 -2.65
CA LYS A 111 0.10 10.17 -1.41
C LYS A 111 -0.97 11.25 -1.58
N THR A 112 -1.97 11.23 -0.69
CA THR A 112 -3.01 12.26 -0.54
C THR A 112 -2.79 13.02 0.77
N PRO A 113 -3.43 14.20 0.96
CA PRO A 113 -3.43 14.89 2.25
C PRO A 113 -3.88 13.99 3.40
N ARG A 114 -4.91 13.15 3.18
CA ARG A 114 -5.38 12.15 4.16
C ARG A 114 -4.27 11.18 4.53
N SER A 115 -3.58 10.59 3.54
CA SER A 115 -2.47 9.68 3.84
C SER A 115 -1.33 10.39 4.56
N GLN A 116 -1.00 11.63 4.18
CA GLN A 116 0.12 12.36 4.73
C GLN A 116 -0.11 12.81 6.17
N SER A 117 -1.26 13.43 6.46
CA SER A 117 -1.49 14.15 7.72
C SER A 117 -2.68 13.60 8.53
N GLY A 118 -3.33 12.54 8.03
CA GLY A 118 -4.47 11.91 8.64
C GLY A 118 -5.80 12.58 8.28
N SER A 119 -6.90 11.90 8.57
CA SER A 119 -8.26 12.42 8.28
C SER A 119 -8.65 13.63 9.15
N GLY A 120 -7.93 13.88 10.26
CA GLY A 120 -8.18 14.99 11.19
C GLY A 120 -7.64 16.36 10.78
N SER A 121 -6.85 16.45 9.69
CA SER A 121 -6.21 17.69 9.26
C SER A 121 -6.93 18.41 8.11
N VAL A 122 -8.21 18.12 7.86
CA VAL A 122 -9.04 18.99 7.02
C VAL A 122 -9.32 20.26 7.80
N VAL A 123 -8.43 21.24 7.67
CA VAL A 123 -8.70 22.61 8.08
C VAL A 123 -9.85 23.09 7.21
N ILE A 124 -11.04 23.24 7.80
CA ILE A 124 -12.17 23.91 7.15
C ILE A 124 -11.70 25.35 6.90
N ALA A 125 -11.29 25.62 5.66
CA ALA A 125 -11.09 26.99 5.19
C ALA A 125 -12.46 27.66 5.22
N THR A 126 -12.73 28.35 6.33
CA THR A 126 -13.94 29.13 6.51
C THR A 126 -13.70 30.43 5.77
N SER A 127 -14.15 30.50 4.52
CA SER A 127 -14.29 31.78 3.82
C SER A 127 -15.41 32.56 4.52
N ALA A 128 -15.01 33.56 5.32
CA ALA A 128 -15.89 34.59 5.86
C ALA A 128 -16.06 35.73 4.82
N PRO A 129 -17.16 36.50 4.88
CA PRO A 129 -17.80 37.17 3.74
C PRO A 129 -17.07 38.41 3.19
#